data_AF-A0A7J9D5X1-F1
#
_entry.id   AF-A0A7J9D5X1-F1
#
_cell.length_a   1.000
_cell.length_b   1.000
_cell.length_c   1.000
_cell.angle_alpha   90.00
_cell.angle_beta   90.00
_cell.angle_gamma   90.00
#
_symmetry.space_group_name_H-M   'P 1'
#
loop_
_entity.id
_entity.type
_entity.pdbx_description
1 polymer ?
#
loop_
_entity_poly.entity_id
_entity_poly.type
_entity_poly.pdbx_seq_one_letter_code
_entity_poly.pdbx_strand_id
1 'polypeptide(L)'
;MDERLKRAAETGNIDALYSFIHNDANVFKHIDKMEFRDRTLHVVAVIGNTDFAIEIMNLKPSFARKLNPDSFSPIHLAFLGGKPKMVIGFISIDENIVDQKTNH
;
A
#
# COMPACT_ATOMS: atom_id res chain seq x y z
N MET A 1 13.73 11.32 0.13
CA MET A 1 13.11 9.99 0.40
C MET A 1 13.93 9.36 1.50
N ASP A 2 13.33 8.72 2.50
CA ASP A 2 14.11 7.77 3.29
C ASP A 2 14.36 6.56 2.39
N GLU A 3 15.57 6.49 1.83
CA GLU A 3 15.99 5.42 0.92
C GLU A 3 15.81 4.03 1.53
N ARG A 4 15.75 3.94 2.86
CA ARG A 4 15.54 2.68 3.55
C ARG A 4 14.09 2.20 3.45
N LEU A 5 13.12 3.10 3.52
CA LEU A 5 11.69 2.74 3.35
C LEU A 5 11.41 2.34 1.90
N LYS A 6 12.03 3.02 0.93
CA LYS A 6 11.96 2.64 -0.49
C LYS A 6 12.50 1.22 -0.69
N ARG A 7 13.71 0.92 -0.18
CA ARG A 7 14.29 -0.42 -0.28
C ARG A 7 13.46 -1.47 0.43
N ALA A 8 12.87 -1.15 1.59
CA ALA A 8 11.96 -2.07 2.27
C ALA A 8 10.76 -2.42 1.39
N ALA A 9 10.19 -1.44 0.69
CA ALA A 9 9.11 -1.67 -0.25
C ALA A 9 9.54 -2.50 -1.48
N GLU A 10 10.69 -2.17 -2.07
CA GLU A 10 11.24 -2.90 -3.22
C GLU A 10 11.57 -4.36 -2.87
N THR A 11 12.05 -4.62 -1.66
CA THR A 11 12.45 -5.96 -1.19
C THR A 11 11.34 -6.71 -0.47
N GLY A 12 10.21 -6.07 -0.16
CA GLY A 12 9.11 -6.66 0.60
C GLY A 12 9.45 -6.91 2.07
N ASN A 13 10.38 -6.14 2.63
CA ASN A 13 10.88 -6.35 4.00
C ASN A 13 9.92 -5.77 5.04
N ILE A 14 9.01 -6.63 5.54
CA ILE A 14 8.00 -6.30 6.55
C ILE A 14 8.63 -5.93 7.90
N ASP A 15 9.70 -6.63 8.31
CA ASP A 15 10.39 -6.33 9.58
C ASP A 15 10.98 -4.92 9.58
N ALA A 16 11.52 -4.48 8.44
CA ALA A 16 11.99 -3.12 8.25
C ALA A 16 10.82 -2.12 8.33
N LEU A 17 9.68 -2.41 7.70
CA LEU A 17 8.47 -1.57 7.80
C LEU A 17 8.05 -1.37 9.27
N TYR A 18 7.98 -2.45 10.05
CA TYR A 18 7.65 -2.38 11.48
C TYR A 18 8.70 -1.66 12.30
N SER A 19 9.98 -1.82 11.96
CA SER A 19 11.06 -1.05 12.58
C SER A 19 10.91 0.46 12.30
N PHE A 20 10.46 0.87 11.11
CA PHE A 20 10.17 2.28 10.81
C PHE A 20 8.97 2.79 11.59
N ILE A 21 7.88 2.01 11.68
CA ILE A 21 6.70 2.36 12.48
C ILE A 21 7.08 2.57 13.95
N HIS A 22 7.95 1.72 14.50
CA HIS A 22 8.36 1.83 15.89
C HIS A 22 9.23 3.07 16.16
N ASN A 23 10.12 3.43 15.23
CA ASN A 23 11.04 4.56 15.39
C ASN A 23 10.42 5.90 15.02
N ASP A 24 9.39 5.93 14.17
CA ASP A 24 8.74 7.14 13.71
C ASP A 24 7.21 7.01 13.71
N ALA A 25 6.58 7.62 14.72
CA ALA A 25 5.14 7.66 14.86
C ALA A 25 4.42 8.38 13.69
N ASN A 26 5.15 9.18 12.90
CA ASN A 26 4.63 9.85 11.71
C ASN A 26 4.94 9.07 10.43
N VAL A 27 5.41 7.82 10.48
CA VAL A 27 5.72 7.03 9.27
C VAL A 27 4.55 7.02 8.29
N PHE A 28 3.30 6.95 8.76
CA PHE A 28 2.13 7.03 7.89
C PHE A 28 1.90 8.39 7.28
N LYS A 29 2.32 9.48 7.93
CA LYS A 29 2.40 10.82 7.31
C LYS A 29 3.58 10.95 6.36
N HIS A 30 4.65 10.18 6.52
CA HIS A 30 5.74 10.13 5.54
C HIS A 30 5.34 9.32 4.31
N ILE A 31 4.60 8.23 4.52
CA ILE A 31 3.95 7.46 3.46
C ILE A 31 2.81 8.27 2.83
N ASP A 32 2.02 9.03 3.62
CA ASP A 32 1.04 9.97 3.06
C ASP A 32 1.75 11.07 2.32
N LYS A 33 2.72 11.80 2.88
CA LYS A 33 3.50 12.87 2.21
C LYS A 33 4.36 12.39 1.04
N MET A 34 4.42 11.08 0.75
CA MET A 34 4.74 10.62 -0.61
C MET A 34 3.68 11.07 -1.65
N GLU A 35 2.60 11.73 -1.20
CA GLU A 35 1.37 12.19 -1.87
C GLU A 35 1.55 13.13 -3.04
N PHE A 36 2.76 13.56 -3.37
CA PHE A 36 2.96 14.28 -4.63
C PHE A 36 3.48 13.40 -5.76
N ARG A 37 3.95 12.17 -5.49
CA ARG A 37 4.28 11.16 -6.51
C ARG A 37 4.08 9.76 -5.96
N ASP A 38 2.79 9.41 -5.89
CA ASP A 38 2.22 8.08 -5.70
C ASP A 38 3.05 6.97 -6.35
N ARG A 39 3.88 6.29 -5.55
CA ARG A 39 4.77 5.23 -6.04
C ARG A 39 4.90 4.04 -5.12
N THR A 40 4.72 4.15 -3.80
CA THR A 40 5.05 3.00 -2.94
C THR A 40 4.11 1.82 -3.16
N LEU A 41 2.79 2.01 -3.08
CA LEU A 41 1.86 0.90 -3.25
C LEU A 41 1.76 0.44 -4.72
N HIS A 42 1.91 1.36 -5.68
CA HIS A 42 2.01 1.04 -7.10
C HIS A 42 3.28 0.27 -7.46
N VAL A 43 4.44 0.64 -6.90
CA VAL A 43 5.71 -0.07 -7.09
C VAL A 43 5.63 -1.45 -6.44
N VAL A 44 5.09 -1.57 -5.23
CA VAL A 44 4.92 -2.86 -4.56
C VAL A 44 3.95 -3.76 -5.37
N ALA A 45 2.88 -3.19 -5.92
CA ALA A 45 1.95 -3.92 -6.78
C ALA A 45 2.60 -4.40 -8.09
N VAL A 46 3.42 -3.55 -8.72
CA VAL A 46 4.18 -3.89 -9.93
C VAL A 46 5.25 -4.94 -9.65
N ILE A 47 6.00 -4.79 -8.55
CA ILE A 47 7.05 -5.75 -8.15
C ILE A 47 6.43 -7.09 -7.75
N GLY A 48 5.22 -7.09 -7.20
CA GLY A 48 4.49 -8.29 -6.84
C GLY A 48 4.73 -8.78 -5.41
N ASN A 49 5.27 -7.93 -4.53
CA ASN A 49 5.46 -8.24 -3.11
C ASN A 49 4.11 -8.23 -2.39
N THR A 50 3.35 -9.32 -2.57
CA THR A 50 1.94 -9.43 -2.21
C THR A 50 1.72 -9.22 -0.71
N ASP A 51 2.50 -9.90 0.14
CA ASP A 51 2.33 -9.81 1.59
C ASP A 51 2.63 -8.40 2.10
N PHE A 52 3.69 -7.79 1.59
CA PHE A 52 4.05 -6.40 1.93
C PHE A 52 2.98 -5.39 1.48
N ALA A 53 2.37 -5.62 0.31
CA ALA A 53 1.30 -4.76 -0.21
C ALA A 53 0.03 -4.85 0.64
N ILE A 54 -0.36 -6.09 1.00
CA ILE A 54 -1.49 -6.37 1.88
C ILE A 54 -1.24 -5.71 3.24
N GLU A 55 -0.02 -5.78 3.76
CA GLU A 55 0.32 -5.20 5.06
C GLU A 55 0.20 -3.67 5.08
N ILE A 56 0.72 -2.99 4.05
CA ILE A 56 0.51 -1.54 3.92
C ILE A 56 -0.98 -1.20 3.85
N MET A 57 -1.76 -2.00 3.13
CA MET A 57 -3.18 -1.76 2.98
C MET A 57 -3.96 -2.05 4.27
N ASN A 58 -3.57 -3.03 5.09
CA ASN A 58 -4.12 -3.25 6.42
C ASN A 58 -3.82 -2.07 7.35
N LEU A 59 -2.59 -1.54 7.31
CA LEU A 59 -2.17 -0.42 8.14
C LEU A 59 -2.80 0.91 7.70
N LYS A 60 -3.08 1.09 6.40
CA LYS A 60 -3.73 2.28 5.86
C LYS A 60 -4.70 1.93 4.72
N PRO A 61 -5.92 1.48 5.06
CA PRO A 61 -6.90 1.01 4.07
C PRO A 61 -7.33 2.09 3.06
N SER A 62 -7.26 3.38 3.43
CA SER A 62 -7.60 4.49 2.53
C SER A 62 -6.76 4.56 1.25
N PHE A 63 -5.67 3.79 1.16
CA PHE A 63 -4.84 3.71 -0.03
C PHE A 63 -5.38 2.83 -1.14
N ALA A 64 -6.33 1.93 -0.86
CA ALA A 64 -6.91 1.03 -1.86
C ALA A 64 -7.48 1.80 -3.08
N ARG A 65 -8.05 2.99 -2.84
CA ARG A 65 -8.71 3.82 -3.86
C ARG A 65 -7.85 4.96 -4.39
N LYS A 66 -6.60 5.08 -3.93
CA LYS A 66 -5.73 6.19 -4.32
C LYS A 66 -5.25 6.00 -5.75
N LEU A 67 -5.39 7.04 -6.57
CA LEU A 67 -5.01 7.02 -7.97
C LEU A 67 -3.64 7.65 -8.17
N ASN A 68 -2.79 6.96 -8.94
CA ASN A 68 -1.52 7.52 -9.38
C ASN A 68 -1.71 8.58 -10.49
N PRO A 69 -0.64 9.27 -10.95
CA PRO A 69 -0.73 10.25 -12.04
C PRO A 69 -1.31 9.68 -13.36
N ASP A 70 -1.23 8.38 -13.56
CA ASP A 70 -1.81 7.66 -14.72
C ASP A 70 -3.26 7.22 -14.47
N SER A 71 -3.89 7.67 -13.37
CA SER A 71 -5.26 7.33 -12.95
C SER A 71 -5.49 5.84 -12.60
N PHE A 72 -4.44 5.10 -12.26
CA PHE A 72 -4.53 3.72 -11.80
C PHE A 72 -4.53 3.61 -10.28
N SER A 73 -5.42 2.76 -9.76
CA SER A 73 -5.39 2.31 -8.37
C SER A 73 -4.40 1.16 -8.19
N PRO A 74 -3.94 0.87 -6.96
CA PRO A 74 -3.17 -0.33 -6.65
C PRO A 74 -3.85 -1.62 -7.13
N ILE A 75 -5.18 -1.69 -7.05
CA ILE A 75 -5.98 -2.84 -7.53
C ILE A 75 -5.84 -2.99 -9.06
N HIS A 76 -5.94 -1.90 -9.81
CA HIS A 76 -5.74 -1.93 -11.27
C HIS A 76 -4.34 -2.46 -11.65
N LEU A 77 -3.30 -2.00 -10.95
CA LEU A 77 -1.94 -2.46 -11.22
C LEU A 77 -1.71 -3.92 -10.82
N ALA A 78 -2.25 -4.36 -9.68
CA ALA A 78 -2.19 -5.76 -9.27
C ALA A 78 -2.88 -6.68 -10.30
N PHE A 79 -4.01 -6.22 -10.86
CA PHE A 79 -4.73 -6.93 -11.92
C PHE A 79 -3.90 -7.01 -13.21
N LEU A 80 -3.39 -5.87 -13.70
CA LEU A 80 -2.54 -5.83 -14.91
C LEU A 80 -1.23 -6.62 -14.74
N GLY A 81 -0.69 -6.69 -13.52
CA GLY A 81 0.51 -7.46 -13.18
C GLY A 81 0.27 -8.97 -13.00
N GLY A 82 -0.97 -9.45 -13.19
CA GLY A 82 -1.33 -10.86 -13.06
C GLY A 82 -1.15 -11.38 -11.63
N LYS A 83 -1.49 -10.57 -10.61
CA LYS A 83 -1.32 -10.90 -9.18
C LYS A 83 -2.68 -11.18 -8.51
N PRO A 84 -3.34 -12.33 -8.77
CA PRO A 84 -4.70 -12.59 -8.30
C PRO A 84 -4.82 -12.59 -6.76
N LYS A 85 -3.82 -13.10 -6.04
CA LYS A 85 -3.81 -13.08 -4.56
C LYS A 85 -3.82 -11.65 -4.00
N MET A 86 -3.07 -10.75 -4.63
CA MET A 86 -3.00 -9.35 -4.23
C MET A 86 -4.32 -8.63 -4.55
N VAL A 87 -4.91 -8.88 -5.72
CA VAL A 87 -6.23 -8.35 -6.08
C VAL A 87 -7.30 -8.77 -5.08
N ILE A 88 -7.36 -10.07 -4.74
CA ILE A 88 -8.30 -10.59 -3.75
C ILE A 88 -8.08 -9.92 -2.39
N GLY A 89 -6.82 -9.88 -1.91
CA GLY A 89 -6.51 -9.24 -0.63
C GLY A 89 -6.90 -7.76 -0.58
N PHE A 90 -6.67 -7.02 -1.67
CA PHE A 90 -7.05 -5.61 -1.74
C PHE A 90 -8.56 -5.39 -1.76
N ILE A 91 -9.31 -6.20 -2.51
CA ILE A 91 -10.78 -6.13 -2.53
C ILE A 91 -11.34 -6.42 -1.15
N SER A 92 -10.87 -7.47 -0.47
CA SER A 92 -11.33 -7.81 0.86
C SER A 92 -11.08 -6.67 1.87
N ILE A 93 -9.96 -5.96 1.77
CA ILE A 93 -9.71 -4.80 2.65
C ILE A 93 -10.60 -3.62 2.27
N ASP A 94 -10.79 -3.32 0.99
CA ASP A 94 -11.64 -2.19 0.55
C ASP A 94 -13.13 -2.39 0.91
N GLU A 95 -13.65 -3.61 0.79
CA GLU A 95 -15.02 -3.96 1.21
C GLU A 95 -15.22 -3.71 2.70
N ASN A 96 -14.27 -4.13 3.55
CA ASN A 96 -14.32 -3.86 4.99
C ASN A 96 -14.35 -2.36 5.33
N ILE A 97 -13.73 -1.49 4.51
CA ILE A 97 -13.80 -0.04 4.71
C ILE A 97 -15.21 0.49 4.42
N VAL A 98 -15.88 -0.04 3.39
CA VAL A 98 -17.25 0.36 3.04
C VAL A 98 -18.20 0.04 4.19
N ASP A 99 -18.06 -1.15 4.77
CA ASP A 99 -18.86 -1.59 5.93
C ASP A 99 -18.60 -0.76 7.19
N GLN A 100 -17.37 -0.27 7.38
CA GLN A 100 -17.07 0.63 8.51
C GLN A 100 -17.61 2.05 8.30
N LYS A 101 -17.75 2.52 7.05
CA LYS A 101 -18.24 3.86 6.74
C LYS A 101 -19.77 3.99 6.75
N THR A 102 -20.50 2.89 6.56
CA THR A 102 -21.98 2.88 6.60
C THR A 102 -22.56 2.74 8.01
N ASN A 103 -21.72 2.53 9.03
CA ASN A 103 -22.12 2.36 10.43
C ASN A 103 -21.93 3.62 11.31
N HIS A 104 -21.94 4.83 10.74
CA HIS A 104 -21.94 6.11 11.47
C HIS A 104 -22.93 7.11 10.88
#